data_AF-A0AAW3YZL8-F1
#
_entry.id   AF-A0AAW3YZL8-F1
#
_cell.length_a   1.000
_cell.length_b   1.000
_cell.length_c   1.000
_cell.angle_alpha   90.00
_cell.angle_beta   90.00
_cell.angle_gamma   90.00
#
_symmetry.space_group_name_H-M   'P 1'
#
loop_
_entity.id
_entity.type
_entity.pdbx_description
1 polymer ?
#
loop_
_entity_poly.entity_id
_entity_poly.type
_entity_poly.pdbx_seq_one_letter_code
_entity_poly.pdbx_strand_id
1 'polypeptide(L)'
;AFEGSQLPGSGTDPEIVDIREDENNQGTYIATIQAGSKSGDWQVMLKVDDVKLDQIAASINFEPSLADRISESKSTFAVATKKLEANNHMKTEISLILKDNDNQPITGVQEYIHFDLSKLSGHGNPPEIGAVQEEEGVPGTYKATLMAGGQAGSLTVTPKVGEKVLNSLSDTVEFTPAILPKISKLKLQVVTESYPHNEQILMVGRSLKVDYEFDSNGGNGTDNSFYAWGKKGETAAAVKELANSGDNGNKPDLQGDADSTLVKGTVKDGNGVPLYLIREEHAGEVLEFSILARNGENTRTNDILTRSTDEPADQGNETISKIGGGRVSNIAGSVVIKLDANGKGETLPIGIGGKSVIKLRAKSNLAANSVSDTAQLTVSTLNKNKTPAPWVHVEITLSGEDRKSKTVPDADVKTRLAPSKGNYATTKYEGYTDGTGQLVMTVSDPDGKGIQTYLRARADTLMGAVSDTHSIIFTVITSPDDDNATYWGHMPKTVTAGGKTFHRPQLADEKHLEDKHGYEKNNETWLRMKWSTVKEYCKYGNEFNSVLPTIADAKGLAEYNLSTEDLYLYYGWPVKNGNNGYKIWTSETTSKGSKERRAVVDLDTNTLGDNGSDDPDKGEYFIPICLK
;
A
#
# COMPACT_ATOMS: atom_id res chain seq x y z
N ALA A 1 -35.54 61.00 62.89
CA ALA A 1 -35.56 61.13 61.42
C ALA A 1 -34.31 61.89 60.96
N PHE A 2 -33.74 61.50 59.83
CA PHE A 2 -32.70 62.29 59.17
C PHE A 2 -33.38 63.12 58.07
N GLU A 3 -33.01 64.40 57.93
CA GLU A 3 -33.52 65.32 56.91
C GLU A 3 -32.36 65.80 56.04
N GLY A 4 -32.48 65.64 54.72
CA GLY A 4 -31.53 66.17 53.75
C GLY A 4 -31.85 67.60 53.32
N SER A 5 -30.82 68.40 53.02
CA SER A 5 -30.98 69.71 52.37
C SER A 5 -31.46 69.55 50.91
N GLN A 6 -31.84 70.65 50.25
CA GLN A 6 -32.04 70.63 48.80
C GLN A 6 -30.75 71.03 48.10
N LEU A 7 -30.36 70.29 47.07
CA LEU A 7 -29.33 70.67 46.13
C LEU A 7 -29.92 71.58 45.05
N PRO A 8 -29.14 72.56 44.56
CA PRO A 8 -29.57 73.44 43.48
C PRO A 8 -29.73 72.68 42.15
N GLY A 9 -30.58 73.19 41.25
CA GLY A 9 -30.75 72.66 39.90
C GLY A 9 -31.96 71.74 39.69
N SER A 10 -32.10 71.23 38.46
CA SER A 10 -33.15 70.29 38.06
C SER A 10 -32.70 68.84 38.25
N GLY A 11 -33.57 67.98 38.75
CA GLY A 11 -33.25 66.57 39.01
C GLY A 11 -33.81 66.09 40.35
N THR A 12 -33.39 64.90 40.78
CA THR A 12 -33.74 64.37 42.09
C THR A 12 -32.65 64.70 43.11
N ASP A 13 -33.04 65.17 44.29
CA ASP A 13 -32.15 65.26 45.44
C ASP A 13 -31.78 63.86 45.94
N PRO A 14 -30.65 63.68 46.64
CA PRO A 14 -30.37 62.46 47.40
C PRO A 14 -31.50 62.18 48.40
N GLU A 15 -31.82 60.91 48.60
CA GLU A 15 -32.89 60.47 49.49
C GLU A 15 -32.33 59.66 50.65
N ILE A 16 -32.91 59.83 51.83
CA ILE A 16 -32.57 59.04 53.02
C ILE A 16 -33.62 57.95 53.20
N VAL A 17 -33.17 56.71 53.18
CA VAL A 17 -34.00 55.51 53.29
C VAL A 17 -33.47 54.59 54.40
N ASP A 18 -34.27 53.59 54.77
CA ASP A 18 -33.88 52.49 55.67
C ASP A 18 -33.29 52.91 57.03
N ILE A 19 -33.91 53.91 57.65
CA ILE A 19 -33.54 54.36 59.00
C ILE A 19 -33.84 53.25 60.01
N ARG A 20 -32.81 52.79 60.73
CA ARG A 20 -32.93 51.76 61.77
C ARG A 20 -31.95 52.02 62.91
N GLU A 21 -32.26 51.47 64.09
CA GLU A 21 -31.29 51.38 65.18
C GLU A 21 -30.33 50.21 64.94
N ASP A 22 -29.04 50.41 65.24
CA ASP A 22 -28.03 49.35 65.16
C ASP A 22 -28.24 48.34 66.29
N GLU A 23 -28.63 47.12 65.92
CA GLU A 23 -28.90 46.04 66.85
C GLU A 23 -27.69 45.65 67.72
N ASN A 24 -26.47 45.95 67.27
CA ASN A 24 -25.24 45.64 68.00
C ASN A 24 -24.74 46.81 68.86
N ASN A 25 -25.34 47.99 68.74
CA ASN A 25 -24.90 49.19 69.46
C ASN A 25 -26.08 50.13 69.80
N GLN A 26 -26.82 49.77 70.85
CA GLN A 26 -28.00 50.52 71.33
C GLN A 26 -27.71 52.02 71.46
N GLY A 27 -28.62 52.84 70.92
CA GLY A 27 -28.48 54.29 70.83
C GLY A 27 -27.82 54.80 69.54
N THR A 28 -27.34 53.92 68.65
CA THR A 28 -26.80 54.31 67.33
C THR A 28 -27.86 54.08 66.25
N TYR A 29 -28.13 55.11 65.43
CA TYR A 29 -29.08 55.03 64.33
C TYR A 29 -28.35 55.15 63.00
N ILE A 30 -28.66 54.24 62.08
CA ILE A 30 -28.04 54.17 60.75
C ILE A 30 -29.14 54.42 59.72
N ALA A 31 -28.79 55.18 58.68
CA ALA A 31 -29.64 55.40 57.52
C ALA A 31 -28.83 55.20 56.24
N THR A 32 -29.50 54.73 55.20
CA THR A 32 -28.90 54.59 53.87
C THR A 32 -29.24 55.82 53.05
N ILE A 33 -28.24 56.39 52.39
CA ILE A 33 -28.42 57.55 51.51
C ILE A 33 -28.34 57.06 50.08
N GLN A 34 -29.45 57.18 49.36
CA GLN A 34 -29.51 56.88 47.93
C GLN A 34 -29.24 58.18 47.16
N ALA A 35 -28.19 58.18 46.33
CA ALA A 35 -27.82 59.35 45.54
C ALA A 35 -28.93 59.75 44.54
N GLY A 36 -29.15 61.05 44.43
CA GLY A 36 -30.00 61.65 43.39
C GLY A 36 -29.19 62.02 42.14
N SER A 37 -29.80 62.77 41.22
CA SER A 37 -29.13 63.25 39.99
C SER A 37 -28.50 64.63 40.12
N LYS A 38 -28.63 65.30 41.26
CA LYS A 38 -28.06 66.63 41.52
C LYS A 38 -26.67 66.53 42.16
N SER A 39 -25.83 67.53 41.90
CA SER A 39 -24.49 67.67 42.48
C SER A 39 -24.39 68.88 43.42
N GLY A 40 -23.42 68.83 44.33
CA GLY A 40 -23.14 69.86 45.33
C GLY A 40 -23.07 69.31 46.76
N ASP A 41 -22.80 70.21 47.70
CA ASP A 41 -22.75 69.89 49.13
C ASP A 41 -24.16 69.70 49.69
N TRP A 42 -24.48 68.46 50.05
CA TRP A 42 -25.76 68.06 50.62
C TRP A 42 -25.61 67.86 52.12
N GLN A 43 -26.36 68.63 52.90
CA GLN A 43 -26.30 68.55 54.36
C GLN A 43 -27.39 67.61 54.89
N VAL A 44 -26.98 66.68 55.74
CA VAL A 44 -27.85 65.80 56.51
C VAL A 44 -27.97 66.35 57.91
N MET A 45 -29.20 66.63 58.33
CA MET A 45 -29.55 67.12 59.66
C MET A 45 -30.35 66.05 60.41
N LEU A 46 -30.14 65.98 61.73
CA LEU A 46 -30.88 65.04 62.58
C LEU A 46 -32.10 65.73 63.23
N LYS A 47 -33.22 65.04 63.25
CA LYS A 47 -34.44 65.44 63.96
C LYS A 47 -34.90 64.30 64.88
N VAL A 48 -35.12 64.57 66.16
CA VAL A 48 -35.72 63.62 67.11
C VAL A 48 -37.05 64.21 67.57
N ASP A 49 -38.14 63.47 67.36
CA ASP A 49 -39.52 64.00 67.44
C ASP A 49 -39.70 65.29 66.62
N ASP A 50 -40.11 66.39 67.26
CA ASP A 50 -40.26 67.71 66.64
C ASP A 50 -39.06 68.64 66.83
N VAL A 51 -37.97 68.15 67.45
CA VAL A 51 -36.77 68.95 67.73
C VAL A 51 -35.70 68.71 66.67
N LYS A 52 -35.34 69.77 65.93
CA LYS A 52 -34.19 69.76 65.03
C LYS A 52 -32.89 69.92 65.81
N LEU A 53 -31.90 69.10 65.50
CA LEU A 53 -30.57 69.12 66.11
C LEU A 53 -29.57 69.80 65.14
N ASP A 54 -29.81 71.07 64.85
CA ASP A 54 -29.09 71.84 63.80
C ASP A 54 -27.58 71.99 64.05
N GLN A 55 -27.10 71.71 65.28
CA GLN A 55 -25.66 71.71 65.60
C GLN A 55 -24.95 70.41 65.23
N ILE A 56 -25.69 69.38 64.79
CA ILE A 56 -25.17 68.06 64.40
C ILE A 56 -25.57 67.82 62.94
N ALA A 57 -24.83 68.46 62.02
CA ALA A 57 -25.01 68.29 60.58
C ALA A 57 -23.76 67.66 59.95
N ALA A 58 -23.98 66.73 59.03
CA ALA A 58 -22.94 66.15 58.20
C ALA A 58 -23.12 66.63 56.75
N SER A 59 -22.03 66.92 56.04
CA SER A 59 -22.07 67.31 54.64
C SER A 59 -21.53 66.19 53.76
N ILE A 60 -22.26 65.86 52.71
CA ILE A 60 -21.86 64.92 51.67
C ILE A 60 -21.78 65.70 50.37
N ASN A 61 -20.60 65.77 49.77
CA ASN A 61 -20.46 66.35 48.45
C ASN A 61 -20.85 65.31 47.39
N PHE A 62 -21.91 65.58 46.65
CA PHE A 62 -22.27 64.81 45.46
C PHE A 62 -21.57 65.46 44.25
N GLU A 63 -20.49 64.87 43.77
CA GLU A 63 -19.78 65.40 42.60
C GLU A 63 -20.65 65.30 41.33
N PRO A 64 -20.43 66.16 40.30
CA PRO A 64 -21.08 65.99 39.01
C PRO A 64 -20.80 64.60 38.43
N SER A 65 -21.68 64.14 37.54
CA SER A 65 -21.49 62.85 36.90
C SER A 65 -20.11 62.76 36.25
N LEU A 66 -19.53 61.56 36.20
CA LEU A 66 -18.23 61.35 35.57
C LEU A 66 -18.21 61.90 34.12
N ALA A 67 -19.31 61.77 33.39
CA ALA A 67 -19.47 62.31 32.05
C ALA A 67 -19.35 63.85 32.00
N ASP A 68 -19.93 64.57 32.96
CA ASP A 68 -19.94 66.04 33.00
C ASP A 68 -18.59 66.62 33.43
N ARG A 69 -17.81 65.86 34.20
CA ARG A 69 -16.49 66.27 34.68
C ARG A 69 -15.42 66.25 33.59
N ILE A 70 -15.53 65.32 32.63
CA ILE A 70 -14.50 65.10 31.61
C ILE A 70 -14.42 66.25 30.61
N SER A 71 -13.22 66.79 30.45
CA SER A 71 -12.90 67.77 29.41
C SER A 71 -12.17 67.10 28.24
N GLU A 72 -12.89 66.88 27.12
CA GLU A 72 -12.30 66.31 25.91
C GLU A 72 -11.12 67.15 25.38
N SER A 73 -11.24 68.48 25.35
CA SER A 73 -10.21 69.39 24.83
C SER A 73 -8.93 69.47 25.69
N LYS A 74 -8.96 68.92 26.91
CA LYS A 74 -7.82 68.89 27.85
C LYS A 74 -7.28 67.48 28.06
N SER A 75 -8.05 66.48 27.66
CA SER A 75 -7.66 65.08 27.68
C SER A 75 -6.92 64.74 26.39
N THR A 76 -6.16 63.64 26.38
CA THR A 76 -5.44 63.18 25.20
C THR A 76 -5.52 61.67 25.06
N PHE A 77 -5.58 61.18 23.83
CA PHE A 77 -5.50 59.74 23.53
C PHE A 77 -4.47 59.50 22.44
N ALA A 78 -3.74 58.39 22.55
CA ALA A 78 -2.75 58.00 21.56
C ALA A 78 -2.64 56.48 21.43
N VAL A 79 -2.44 56.01 20.20
CA VAL A 79 -1.98 54.66 19.89
C VAL A 79 -0.47 54.72 19.62
N ALA A 80 0.33 53.95 20.38
CA ALA A 80 1.78 54.03 20.32
C ALA A 80 2.35 53.61 18.94
N THR A 81 1.83 52.53 18.36
CA THR A 81 2.25 52.00 17.05
C THR A 81 1.07 52.02 16.09
N LYS A 82 1.16 52.85 15.06
CA LYS A 82 0.06 53.07 14.10
C LYS A 82 -0.01 52.07 12.96
N LYS A 83 0.90 51.09 12.91
CA LYS A 83 0.94 50.06 11.86
C LYS A 83 1.33 48.72 12.45
N LEU A 84 0.45 47.73 12.30
CA LEU A 84 0.63 46.36 12.81
C LEU A 84 0.27 45.36 11.70
N GLU A 85 0.82 44.16 11.76
CA GLU A 85 0.37 43.06 10.89
C GLU A 85 -0.85 42.36 11.51
N ALA A 86 -1.84 42.02 10.69
CA ALA A 86 -3.04 41.29 11.08
C ALA A 86 -2.76 39.79 11.31
N ASN A 87 -1.88 39.48 12.28
CA ASN A 87 -1.35 38.13 12.51
C ASN A 87 -1.79 37.50 13.85
N ASN A 88 -2.78 38.06 14.54
CA ASN A 88 -3.27 37.63 15.86
C ASN A 88 -2.25 37.72 17.02
N HIS A 89 -1.05 38.27 16.81
CA HIS A 89 0.03 38.28 17.82
C HIS A 89 0.58 39.68 18.10
N MET A 90 0.68 40.53 17.08
CA MET A 90 1.22 41.88 17.23
C MET A 90 0.40 42.70 18.21
N LYS A 91 1.07 43.52 19.02
CA LYS A 91 0.46 44.33 20.07
C LYS A 91 0.94 45.77 19.98
N THR A 92 0.08 46.70 20.38
CA THR A 92 0.46 48.08 20.63
C THR A 92 -0.20 48.57 21.91
N GLU A 93 0.45 49.51 22.59
CA GLU A 93 -0.12 50.17 23.76
C GLU A 93 -1.03 51.32 23.30
N ILE A 94 -2.19 51.45 23.93
CA ILE A 94 -3.05 52.63 23.83
C ILE A 94 -3.06 53.34 25.17
N SER A 95 -3.01 54.67 25.14
CA SER A 95 -2.95 55.51 26.34
C SER A 95 -3.99 56.63 26.29
N LEU A 96 -4.78 56.76 27.35
CA LEU A 96 -5.75 57.83 27.58
C LEU A 96 -5.32 58.64 28.81
N ILE A 97 -5.05 59.92 28.64
CA ILE A 97 -4.87 60.87 29.75
C ILE A 97 -6.19 61.60 29.92
N LEU A 98 -6.88 61.34 31.04
CA LEU A 98 -8.20 61.88 31.33
C LEU A 98 -8.11 63.06 32.28
N LYS A 99 -8.64 64.21 31.87
CA LYS A 99 -8.65 65.43 32.67
C LYS A 99 -10.02 66.06 32.75
N ASP A 100 -10.25 66.79 33.84
CA ASP A 100 -11.47 67.55 34.03
C ASP A 100 -11.42 68.95 33.40
N ASN A 101 -12.52 69.70 33.56
CA ASN A 101 -12.65 71.08 33.10
C ASN A 101 -11.68 72.06 33.79
N ASP A 102 -10.99 71.67 34.86
CA ASP A 102 -9.98 72.46 35.57
C ASP A 102 -8.54 71.99 35.28
N ASN A 103 -8.38 71.08 34.30
CA ASN A 103 -7.10 70.47 33.91
C ASN A 103 -6.48 69.59 35.00
N GLN A 104 -7.27 69.11 35.96
CA GLN A 104 -6.85 68.12 36.96
C GLN A 104 -7.06 66.69 36.43
N PRO A 105 -6.22 65.72 36.83
CA PRO A 105 -6.39 64.33 36.44
C PRO A 105 -7.64 63.71 37.06
N ILE A 106 -8.36 62.90 36.28
CA ILE A 106 -9.48 62.10 36.77
C ILE A 106 -8.97 60.68 37.03
N THR A 107 -8.87 60.29 38.30
CA THR A 107 -8.28 59.03 38.77
C THR A 107 -9.33 58.00 39.17
N GLY A 108 -8.95 56.71 39.25
CA GLY A 108 -9.77 55.65 39.82
C GLY A 108 -10.99 55.22 38.99
N VAL A 109 -11.04 55.59 37.70
CA VAL A 109 -12.21 55.32 36.84
C VAL A 109 -11.98 54.25 35.77
N GLN A 110 -10.93 53.44 35.90
CA GLN A 110 -10.56 52.39 34.93
C GLN A 110 -11.69 51.42 34.56
N GLU A 111 -12.57 51.07 35.52
CA GLU A 111 -13.72 50.18 35.28
C GLU A 111 -14.82 50.82 34.41
N TYR A 112 -14.81 52.16 34.29
CA TYR A 112 -15.74 52.93 33.48
C TYR A 112 -15.18 53.29 32.11
N ILE A 113 -13.93 52.91 31.80
CA ILE A 113 -13.28 53.21 30.52
C ILE A 113 -13.44 52.02 29.58
N HIS A 114 -14.02 52.30 28.42
CA HIS A 114 -14.15 51.38 27.30
C HIS A 114 -13.60 52.04 26.03
N PHE A 115 -13.39 51.24 25.00
CA PHE A 115 -12.92 51.71 23.71
C PHE A 115 -13.81 51.15 22.61
N ASP A 116 -14.50 52.04 21.91
CA ASP A 116 -15.31 51.69 20.75
C ASP A 116 -14.40 51.50 19.53
N LEU A 117 -14.55 50.34 18.89
CA LEU A 117 -13.75 49.92 17.73
C LEU A 117 -14.57 50.06 16.45
N SER A 118 -14.02 50.71 15.42
CA SER A 118 -14.63 50.68 14.09
C SER A 118 -14.63 49.26 13.52
N LYS A 119 -15.55 48.97 12.60
CA LYS A 119 -15.59 47.66 11.96
C LYS A 119 -14.47 47.53 10.93
N LEU A 120 -13.69 46.46 11.03
CA LEU A 120 -12.82 46.00 9.95
C LEU A 120 -13.57 45.01 9.06
N SER A 121 -13.25 45.02 7.76
CA SER A 121 -13.76 44.07 6.77
C SER A 121 -12.70 43.02 6.47
N GLY A 122 -13.04 41.73 6.55
CA GLY A 122 -12.11 40.64 6.23
C GLY A 122 -12.38 39.37 7.03
N HIS A 123 -11.70 38.28 6.67
CA HIS A 123 -11.75 37.02 7.40
C HIS A 123 -10.77 37.04 8.60
N GLY A 124 -11.11 36.32 9.68
CA GLY A 124 -10.31 36.25 10.91
C GLY A 124 -10.95 36.99 12.09
N ASN A 125 -10.35 36.85 13.27
CA ASN A 125 -10.82 37.51 14.49
C ASN A 125 -10.59 39.03 14.39
N PRO A 126 -11.48 39.87 14.96
CA PRO A 126 -11.22 41.30 15.06
C PRO A 126 -10.09 41.57 16.06
N PRO A 127 -9.42 42.74 15.98
CA PRO A 127 -8.51 43.20 17.04
C PRO A 127 -9.23 43.34 18.38
N GLU A 128 -8.51 43.09 19.46
CA GLU A 128 -9.06 43.11 20.83
C GLU A 128 -8.24 44.01 21.74
N ILE A 129 -8.91 44.70 22.67
CA ILE A 129 -8.27 45.53 23.69
C ILE A 129 -8.31 44.77 25.02
N GLY A 130 -7.15 44.64 25.66
CA GLY A 130 -7.01 44.04 26.98
C GLY A 130 -7.57 44.93 28.10
N ALA A 131 -7.41 44.49 29.34
CA ALA A 131 -7.86 45.24 30.50
C ALA A 131 -7.24 46.65 30.56
N VAL A 132 -8.06 47.63 30.93
CA VAL A 132 -7.63 49.01 31.18
C VAL A 132 -7.07 49.11 32.60
N GLN A 133 -5.90 49.72 32.74
CA GLN A 133 -5.27 49.96 34.03
C GLN A 133 -4.84 51.42 34.14
N GLU A 134 -5.06 52.02 35.31
CA GLU A 134 -4.42 53.31 35.62
C GLU A 134 -2.92 53.11 35.83
N GLU A 135 -2.12 53.98 35.24
CA GLU A 135 -0.66 53.92 35.32
C GLU A 135 -0.17 54.34 36.70
N GLU A 136 0.56 53.44 37.35
CA GLU A 136 1.11 53.69 38.68
C GLU A 136 2.04 54.91 38.68
N GLY A 137 1.79 55.85 39.57
CA GLY A 137 2.58 57.09 39.68
C GLY A 137 2.26 58.17 38.64
N VAL A 138 1.30 57.94 37.73
CA VAL A 138 0.85 58.94 36.74
C VAL A 138 -0.68 59.12 36.81
N PRO A 139 -1.19 59.87 37.81
CA PRO A 139 -2.62 60.03 38.05
C PRO A 139 -3.41 60.43 36.79
N GLY A 140 -4.52 59.73 36.53
CA GLY A 140 -5.43 59.99 35.42
C GLY A 140 -4.91 59.55 34.05
N THR A 141 -3.79 58.79 34.00
CA THR A 141 -3.31 58.15 32.79
C THR A 141 -3.70 56.68 32.80
N TYR A 142 -4.39 56.23 31.77
CA TYR A 142 -4.89 54.87 31.63
C TYR A 142 -4.28 54.20 30.42
N LYS A 143 -3.87 52.95 30.56
CA LYS A 143 -3.23 52.15 29.53
C LYS A 143 -3.99 50.85 29.30
N ALA A 144 -3.98 50.41 28.04
CA ALA A 144 -4.43 49.09 27.65
C ALA A 144 -3.58 48.59 26.47
N THR A 145 -3.59 47.27 26.25
CA THR A 145 -2.93 46.66 25.09
C THR A 145 -3.96 46.38 24.01
N LEU A 146 -3.77 46.93 22.82
CA LEU A 146 -4.49 46.54 21.61
C LEU A 146 -3.72 45.42 20.91
N MET A 147 -4.32 44.24 20.81
CA MET A 147 -3.79 43.08 20.10
C MET A 147 -4.39 43.00 18.71
N ALA A 148 -3.55 42.81 17.70
CA ALA A 148 -3.97 42.58 16.33
C ALA A 148 -4.85 41.33 16.25
N GLY A 149 -5.87 41.37 15.40
CA GLY A 149 -6.63 40.19 14.98
C GLY A 149 -6.11 39.62 13.66
N GLY A 150 -6.98 38.92 12.92
CA GLY A 150 -6.72 38.45 11.55
C GLY A 150 -7.27 39.37 10.45
N GLN A 151 -8.06 40.38 10.82
CA GLN A 151 -8.65 41.33 9.87
C GLN A 151 -7.66 42.47 9.56
N ALA A 152 -7.43 42.72 8.27
CA ALA A 152 -6.64 43.84 7.78
C ALA A 152 -7.53 45.08 7.51
N GLY A 153 -6.93 46.27 7.56
CA GLY A 153 -7.59 47.55 7.30
C GLY A 153 -7.25 48.62 8.33
N SER A 154 -7.89 49.78 8.21
CA SER A 154 -7.71 50.88 9.17
C SER A 154 -8.77 50.80 10.27
N LEU A 155 -8.31 50.62 11.51
CA LEU A 155 -9.15 50.59 12.71
C LEU A 155 -9.11 51.95 13.40
N THR A 156 -10.27 52.52 13.69
CA THR A 156 -10.40 53.70 14.56
C THR A 156 -10.75 53.24 15.97
N VAL A 157 -10.00 53.72 16.95
CA VAL A 157 -10.21 53.47 18.38
C VAL A 157 -10.73 54.74 19.03
N THR A 158 -11.91 54.67 19.62
CA THR A 158 -12.58 55.83 20.25
C THR A 158 -12.78 55.58 21.74
N PRO A 159 -12.14 56.36 22.63
CA PRO A 159 -12.37 56.23 24.07
C PRO A 159 -13.81 56.57 24.45
N LYS A 160 -14.39 55.77 25.34
CA LYS A 160 -15.70 55.97 25.96
C LYS A 160 -15.56 55.87 27.48
N VAL A 161 -16.08 56.84 28.23
CA VAL A 161 -16.05 56.82 29.70
C VAL A 161 -17.47 56.89 30.23
N GLY A 162 -17.92 55.82 30.89
CA GLY A 162 -19.34 55.61 31.18
C GLY A 162 -20.15 55.62 29.88
N GLU A 163 -21.14 56.51 29.78
CA GLU A 163 -21.92 56.71 28.54
C GLU A 163 -21.37 57.78 27.59
N LYS A 164 -20.32 58.52 27.99
CA LYS A 164 -19.75 59.60 27.19
C LYS A 164 -18.71 59.09 26.20
N VAL A 165 -18.98 59.25 24.90
CA VAL A 165 -18.05 58.94 23.82
C VAL A 165 -17.17 60.15 23.53
N LEU A 166 -15.84 60.00 23.59
CA LEU A 166 -14.85 61.07 23.43
C LEU A 166 -14.36 61.16 21.97
N ASN A 167 -15.27 61.46 21.04
CA ASN A 167 -15.03 61.39 19.59
C ASN A 167 -13.84 62.26 19.10
N SER A 168 -13.58 63.39 19.77
CA SER A 168 -12.48 64.27 19.38
C SER A 168 -11.09 63.69 19.67
N LEU A 169 -11.04 62.64 20.49
CA LEU A 169 -9.81 61.96 20.90
C LEU A 169 -9.51 60.70 20.09
N SER A 170 -10.35 60.28 19.14
CA SER A 170 -10.12 59.03 18.40
C SER A 170 -8.76 59.01 17.67
N ASP A 171 -8.12 57.85 17.63
CA ASP A 171 -6.89 57.61 16.86
C ASP A 171 -7.02 56.34 16.01
N THR A 172 -6.15 56.18 15.02
CA THR A 172 -6.22 55.10 14.04
C THR A 172 -4.97 54.24 14.02
N VAL A 173 -5.16 52.93 13.79
CA VAL A 173 -4.09 51.96 13.52
C VAL A 173 -4.37 51.25 12.20
N GLU A 174 -3.37 51.12 11.34
CA GLU A 174 -3.41 50.34 10.10
C GLU A 174 -2.96 48.90 10.39
N PHE A 175 -3.85 47.94 10.13
CA PHE A 175 -3.54 46.52 10.10
C PHE A 175 -3.23 46.07 8.67
N THR A 176 -1.97 45.75 8.36
CA THR A 176 -1.61 45.20 7.05
C THR A 176 -1.94 43.71 6.95
N PRO A 177 -2.22 43.17 5.75
CA PRO A 177 -2.36 41.74 5.55
C PRO A 177 -1.15 40.97 6.10
N ALA A 178 -1.40 39.83 6.73
CA ALA A 178 -0.34 38.96 7.22
C ALA A 178 0.53 38.43 6.06
N ILE A 179 1.84 38.35 6.29
CA ILE A 179 2.77 37.70 5.36
C ILE A 179 2.64 36.18 5.55
N LEU A 180 2.03 35.51 4.56
CA LEU A 180 1.75 34.08 4.63
C LEU A 180 2.95 33.25 4.19
N PRO A 181 3.34 32.19 4.93
CA PRO A 181 4.38 31.27 4.46
C PRO A 181 3.90 30.41 3.29
N LYS A 182 4.85 29.85 2.54
CA LYS A 182 4.60 28.98 1.39
C LYS A 182 5.50 27.74 1.44
N ILE A 183 4.97 26.62 0.96
CA ILE A 183 5.76 25.41 0.69
C ILE A 183 5.86 25.20 -0.82
N SER A 184 7.03 24.76 -1.29
CA SER A 184 7.28 24.40 -2.67
C SER A 184 8.24 23.21 -2.80
N LYS A 185 8.47 22.74 -4.03
CA LYS A 185 9.38 21.63 -4.38
C LYS A 185 9.19 20.35 -3.55
N LEU A 186 7.94 20.01 -3.24
CA LEU A 186 7.61 18.80 -2.51
C LEU A 186 7.99 17.56 -3.33
N LYS A 187 8.92 16.78 -2.77
CA LYS A 187 9.44 15.54 -3.34
C LYS A 187 9.11 14.37 -2.42
N LEU A 188 8.58 13.30 -3.01
CA LEU A 188 8.26 12.07 -2.33
C LEU A 188 9.27 10.99 -2.71
N GLN A 189 9.90 10.36 -1.72
CA GLN A 189 10.98 9.40 -1.90
C GLN A 189 10.87 8.23 -0.93
N VAL A 190 11.51 7.12 -1.29
CA VAL A 190 11.82 6.01 -0.38
C VAL A 190 13.21 6.24 0.21
N VAL A 191 13.36 5.96 1.50
CA VAL A 191 14.67 5.93 2.15
C VAL A 191 15.45 4.74 1.60
N THR A 192 16.50 5.02 0.84
CA THR A 192 17.42 4.01 0.32
C THR A 192 18.55 3.77 1.32
N GLU A 193 18.78 2.52 1.67
CA GLU A 193 19.94 2.10 2.46
C GLU A 193 21.01 1.49 1.53
N SER A 194 22.20 1.23 2.07
CA SER A 194 23.29 0.52 1.37
C SER A 194 22.80 -0.76 0.67
N TYR A 195 23.54 -1.21 -0.34
CA TYR A 195 23.24 -2.42 -1.13
C TYR A 195 22.68 -3.58 -0.27
N PRO A 196 21.61 -4.28 -0.69
CA PRO A 196 21.00 -4.30 -2.04
C PRO A 196 19.81 -3.33 -2.23
N HIS A 197 19.66 -2.32 -1.37
CA HIS A 197 18.44 -1.48 -1.31
C HIS A 197 18.61 -0.04 -1.82
N ASN A 198 19.46 0.16 -2.83
CA ASN A 198 19.70 1.47 -3.44
C ASN A 198 18.60 1.95 -4.40
N GLU A 199 17.54 1.16 -4.60
CA GLU A 199 16.41 1.49 -5.47
C GLU A 199 15.25 2.13 -4.69
N GLN A 200 14.54 3.07 -5.31
CA GLN A 200 13.39 3.81 -4.75
C GLN A 200 12.08 2.98 -4.69
N ILE A 201 12.17 1.67 -4.43
CA ILE A 201 11.01 0.75 -4.52
C ILE A 201 10.03 0.96 -3.37
N LEU A 202 8.75 1.12 -3.69
CA LEU A 202 7.62 1.10 -2.76
C LEU A 202 7.35 -0.32 -2.25
N MET A 203 7.90 -0.66 -1.10
CA MET A 203 7.81 -2.00 -0.53
C MET A 203 7.57 -1.96 0.98
N VAL A 204 6.73 -2.88 1.46
CA VAL A 204 6.48 -3.07 2.90
C VAL A 204 7.80 -3.27 3.67
N GLY A 205 7.92 -2.59 4.81
CA GLY A 205 9.10 -2.57 5.67
C GLY A 205 10.10 -1.46 5.36
N ARG A 206 9.93 -0.72 4.25
CA ARG A 206 10.71 0.50 3.96
C ARG A 206 10.03 1.75 4.47
N SER A 207 10.76 2.86 4.52
CA SER A 207 10.23 4.16 4.93
C SER A 207 10.17 5.14 3.77
N LEU A 208 9.13 5.96 3.74
CA LEU A 208 9.02 7.14 2.90
C LEU A 208 9.60 8.36 3.61
N LYS A 209 10.12 9.29 2.81
CA LYS A 209 10.52 10.63 3.24
C LYS A 209 9.96 11.66 2.28
N VAL A 210 9.75 12.88 2.80
CA VAL A 210 9.52 14.05 1.95
C VAL A 210 10.65 15.06 2.11
N ASP A 211 11.04 15.64 0.98
CA ASP A 211 11.88 16.84 0.96
C ASP A 211 11.01 17.99 0.39
N TYR A 212 11.10 19.19 0.97
CA TYR A 212 10.36 20.36 0.51
C TYR A 212 11.11 21.65 0.88
N GLU A 213 10.72 22.77 0.27
CA GLU A 213 11.22 24.10 0.60
C GLU A 213 10.14 24.93 1.30
N PHE A 214 10.46 25.42 2.49
CA PHE A 214 9.66 26.39 3.24
C PHE A 214 10.17 27.81 2.97
N ASP A 215 9.28 28.69 2.52
CA ASP A 215 9.53 30.10 2.31
C ASP A 215 8.63 30.92 3.23
N SER A 216 9.22 31.72 4.12
CA SER A 216 8.45 32.57 5.03
C SER A 216 7.86 33.80 4.33
N ASN A 217 8.23 34.06 3.07
CA ASN A 217 7.90 35.26 2.30
C ASN A 217 8.28 36.56 3.03
N GLY A 218 9.30 36.52 3.90
CA GLY A 218 9.74 37.65 4.72
C GLY A 218 9.11 37.74 6.12
N GLY A 219 8.21 36.81 6.48
CA GLY A 219 7.69 36.65 7.84
C GLY A 219 8.60 35.81 8.74
N ASN A 220 8.06 35.30 9.86
CA ASN A 220 8.77 34.38 10.76
C ASN A 220 9.28 33.14 9.98
N GLY A 221 10.58 32.87 10.09
CA GLY A 221 11.29 31.84 9.33
C GLY A 221 11.20 30.42 9.89
N THR A 222 10.61 30.23 11.07
CA THR A 222 10.51 28.91 11.70
C THR A 222 9.38 28.12 11.05
N ASP A 223 9.70 26.97 10.45
CA ASP A 223 8.70 26.07 9.87
C ASP A 223 8.05 25.20 10.96
N ASN A 224 6.74 25.37 11.11
CA ASN A 224 5.88 24.61 12.01
C ASN A 224 4.66 24.04 11.26
N SER A 225 4.82 23.74 9.97
CA SER A 225 3.76 23.31 9.06
C SER A 225 2.99 22.08 9.54
N PHE A 226 1.71 22.00 9.17
CA PHE A 226 0.87 20.82 9.43
C PHE A 226 1.04 19.80 8.31
N TYR A 227 1.13 18.51 8.62
CA TYR A 227 1.26 17.47 7.62
C TYR A 227 0.41 16.24 7.93
N ALA A 228 0.17 15.43 6.88
CA ALA A 228 -0.38 14.09 7.03
C ALA A 228 0.18 13.12 5.97
N TRP A 229 0.36 11.87 6.38
CA TRP A 229 0.67 10.71 5.55
C TRP A 229 -0.48 9.72 5.59
N GLY A 230 -0.81 9.07 4.48
CA GLY A 230 -1.83 8.01 4.48
C GLY A 230 -2.17 7.51 3.08
N LYS A 231 -3.36 6.91 2.95
CA LYS A 231 -3.86 6.49 1.65
C LYS A 231 -4.29 7.71 0.84
N LYS A 232 -4.18 7.60 -0.48
CA LYS A 232 -4.58 8.67 -1.40
C LYS A 232 -6.02 9.11 -1.20
N GLY A 233 -6.22 10.42 -1.02
CA GLY A 233 -7.51 11.05 -0.79
C GLY A 233 -7.83 11.35 0.68
N GLU A 234 -7.04 10.85 1.63
CA GLU A 234 -7.30 11.03 3.07
C GLU A 234 -6.52 12.19 3.69
N THR A 235 -5.33 12.52 3.17
CA THR A 235 -4.36 13.36 3.88
C THR A 235 -4.70 14.84 3.87
N ALA A 236 -5.24 15.37 2.78
CA ALA A 236 -5.57 16.80 2.69
C ALA A 236 -6.69 17.19 3.68
N ALA A 237 -7.69 16.33 3.84
CA ALA A 237 -8.75 16.52 4.83
C ALA A 237 -8.20 16.46 6.26
N ALA A 238 -7.30 15.52 6.54
CA ALA A 238 -6.66 15.38 7.84
C ALA A 238 -5.81 16.60 8.22
N VAL A 239 -5.06 17.16 7.26
CA VAL A 239 -4.30 18.42 7.46
C VAL A 239 -5.24 19.58 7.78
N LYS A 240 -6.37 19.69 7.07
CA LYS A 240 -7.36 20.74 7.31
C LYS A 240 -8.00 20.63 8.70
N GLU A 241 -8.35 19.42 9.12
CA GLU A 241 -8.86 19.15 10.47
C GLU A 241 -7.83 19.55 11.54
N LEU A 242 -6.57 19.17 11.35
CA LEU A 242 -5.48 19.51 12.28
C LEU A 242 -5.30 21.03 12.39
N ALA A 243 -5.29 21.74 11.26
CA ALA A 243 -5.19 23.20 11.23
C ALA A 243 -6.32 23.88 12.01
N ASN A 244 -7.57 23.43 11.82
CA ASN A 244 -8.72 23.98 12.55
C ASN A 244 -8.66 23.69 14.06
N SER A 245 -8.08 22.57 14.46
CA SER A 245 -7.93 22.22 15.88
C SER A 245 -6.87 23.07 16.60
N GLY A 246 -5.78 23.42 15.90
CA GLY A 246 -4.71 24.27 16.44
C GLY A 246 -5.14 25.73 16.64
N ASP A 247 -6.08 26.23 15.84
CA ASP A 247 -6.62 27.59 15.96
C ASP A 247 -7.45 27.79 17.26
N ASN A 248 -7.86 26.71 17.94
CA ASN A 248 -8.66 26.75 19.17
C ASN A 248 -7.84 26.72 20.48
N GLY A 249 -6.53 26.96 20.43
CA GLY A 249 -5.67 27.03 21.62
C GLY A 249 -5.34 25.67 22.27
N ASN A 250 -5.77 24.56 21.69
CA ASN A 250 -5.28 23.23 22.05
C ASN A 250 -3.89 23.03 21.43
N LYS A 251 -2.90 22.58 22.22
CA LYS A 251 -1.59 22.14 21.70
C LYS A 251 -1.83 21.12 20.57
N PRO A 252 -1.51 21.44 19.30
CA PRO A 252 -1.74 20.53 18.18
C PRO A 252 -0.63 19.47 18.07
N ASP A 253 0.18 19.30 19.11
CA ASP A 253 1.29 18.34 19.20
C ASP A 253 0.78 16.88 19.33
N LEU A 254 -0.36 16.60 18.69
CA LEU A 254 -0.86 15.28 18.36
C LEU A 254 0.08 14.72 17.30
N GLN A 255 1.20 14.16 17.75
CA GLN A 255 1.82 13.11 16.97
C GLN A 255 0.78 11.99 16.92
N GLY A 256 0.11 11.85 15.77
CA GLY A 256 -0.84 10.76 15.56
C GLY A 256 -0.18 9.43 15.91
N ASP A 257 -0.97 8.44 16.31
CA ASP A 257 -0.45 7.10 16.56
C ASP A 257 0.42 6.68 15.37
N ALA A 258 1.72 6.48 15.60
CA ALA A 258 2.66 6.12 14.56
C ALA A 258 2.30 4.76 13.93
N ASP A 259 1.48 3.96 14.62
CA ASP A 259 0.91 2.70 14.16
C ASP A 259 -0.41 2.86 13.37
N SER A 260 -0.91 4.08 13.18
CA SER A 260 -2.05 4.35 12.30
C SER A 260 -1.65 4.37 10.83
N THR A 261 -2.57 3.99 9.94
CA THR A 261 -2.42 4.18 8.50
C THR A 261 -2.47 5.66 8.10
N LEU A 262 -3.18 6.49 8.88
CA LEU A 262 -3.27 7.94 8.67
C LEU A 262 -2.52 8.66 9.79
N VAL A 263 -1.30 9.10 9.49
CA VAL A 263 -0.43 9.78 10.46
C VAL A 263 -0.50 11.28 10.20
N LYS A 264 -0.93 12.05 11.21
CA LYS A 264 -0.96 13.52 11.19
C LYS A 264 0.00 14.11 12.21
N GLY A 265 0.51 15.31 11.95
CA GLY A 265 1.39 16.00 12.88
C GLY A 265 1.80 17.40 12.44
N THR A 266 2.68 18.00 13.24
CA THR A 266 3.32 19.29 12.94
C THR A 266 4.81 19.12 12.78
N VAL A 267 5.41 19.83 11.82
CA VAL A 267 6.86 20.06 11.79
C VAL A 267 7.25 20.79 13.08
N LYS A 268 8.38 20.39 13.68
CA LYS A 268 8.88 20.98 14.93
C LYS A 268 10.09 21.84 14.64
N ASP A 269 9.94 23.15 14.68
CA ASP A 269 11.00 24.15 14.57
C ASP A 269 11.95 23.93 13.37
N GLY A 270 11.38 23.58 12.21
CA GLY A 270 12.13 23.33 10.99
C GLY A 270 12.92 22.02 10.94
N ASN A 271 12.72 21.08 11.87
CA ASN A 271 13.36 19.76 11.84
C ASN A 271 12.83 18.81 10.75
N GLY A 272 11.98 19.32 9.84
CA GLY A 272 11.36 18.56 8.76
C GLY A 272 10.29 17.58 9.23
N VAL A 273 9.84 16.75 8.30
CA VAL A 273 8.79 15.74 8.52
C VAL A 273 9.44 14.40 8.86
N PRO A 274 8.98 13.71 9.93
CA PRO A 274 9.45 12.36 10.25
C PRO A 274 9.24 11.36 9.10
N LEU A 275 10.08 10.33 9.08
CA LEU A 275 9.95 9.21 8.14
C LEU A 275 8.61 8.47 8.34
N TYR A 276 8.04 7.98 7.26
CA TYR A 276 6.78 7.23 7.28
C TYR A 276 6.99 5.77 6.89
N LEU A 277 6.85 4.85 7.86
CA LEU A 277 7.04 3.42 7.64
C LEU A 277 5.90 2.83 6.78
N ILE A 278 6.28 2.14 5.70
CA ILE A 278 5.34 1.38 4.87
C ILE A 278 5.05 0.04 5.55
N ARG A 279 3.80 -0.17 5.94
CA ARG A 279 3.34 -1.35 6.68
C ARG A 279 2.54 -2.30 5.78
N GLU A 280 2.23 -3.48 6.30
CA GLU A 280 1.57 -4.54 5.53
C GLU A 280 0.19 -4.13 5.01
N GLU A 281 -0.54 -3.32 5.78
CA GLU A 281 -1.85 -2.75 5.42
C GLU A 281 -1.81 -1.71 4.29
N HIS A 282 -0.61 -1.26 3.89
CA HIS A 282 -0.42 -0.43 2.69
C HIS A 282 -0.23 -1.26 1.42
N ALA A 283 -0.07 -2.58 1.51
CA ALA A 283 0.15 -3.43 0.34
C ALA A 283 -1.00 -3.29 -0.68
N GLY A 284 -0.65 -2.96 -1.93
CA GLY A 284 -1.59 -2.72 -3.01
C GLY A 284 -2.24 -1.34 -3.01
N GLU A 285 -1.93 -0.48 -2.03
CA GLU A 285 -2.47 0.87 -1.93
C GLU A 285 -1.55 1.92 -2.56
N VAL A 286 -2.14 3.04 -2.96
CA VAL A 286 -1.42 4.26 -3.34
C VAL A 286 -1.34 5.16 -2.11
N LEU A 287 -0.13 5.60 -1.78
CA LEU A 287 0.12 6.45 -0.62
C LEU A 287 0.21 7.92 -1.04
N GLU A 288 -0.14 8.80 -0.12
CA GLU A 288 -0.21 10.25 -0.31
C GLU A 288 0.36 10.98 0.90
N PHE A 289 0.92 12.15 0.63
CA PHE A 289 1.40 13.10 1.62
C PHE A 289 0.80 14.48 1.34
N SER A 290 0.28 15.13 2.37
CA SER A 290 -0.20 16.51 2.31
C SER A 290 0.47 17.38 3.36
N ILE A 291 0.73 18.65 3.02
CA ILE A 291 1.34 19.62 3.92
C ILE A 291 0.73 21.03 3.73
N LEU A 292 0.55 21.75 4.83
CA LEU A 292 0.03 23.11 4.89
C LEU A 292 1.04 24.02 5.61
N ALA A 293 1.51 25.06 4.93
CA ALA A 293 2.54 25.94 5.44
C ALA A 293 2.06 26.72 6.67
N ARG A 294 2.82 26.64 7.77
CA ARG A 294 2.62 27.43 9.01
C ARG A 294 3.96 27.82 9.60
N ASN A 295 4.09 29.06 10.05
CA ASN A 295 5.32 29.55 10.70
C ASN A 295 5.27 29.47 12.25
N GLY A 296 6.35 29.90 12.90
CA GLY A 296 6.48 29.92 14.36
C GLY A 296 5.41 30.74 15.11
N GLU A 297 4.84 31.76 14.45
CA GLU A 297 3.79 32.64 15.00
C GLU A 297 2.38 32.20 14.61
N ASN A 298 2.19 30.93 14.26
CA ASN A 298 0.90 30.38 13.78
C ASN A 298 0.29 31.06 12.54
N THR A 299 1.04 31.90 11.82
CA THR A 299 0.58 32.45 10.55
C THR A 299 0.69 31.37 9.49
N ARG A 300 -0.40 31.14 8.75
CA ARG A 300 -0.52 30.01 7.80
C ARG A 300 -1.26 30.39 6.53
N THR A 301 -0.96 29.69 5.45
CA THR A 301 -1.77 29.71 4.23
C THR A 301 -3.05 28.86 4.40
N ASN A 302 -3.90 28.83 3.36
CA ASN A 302 -4.98 27.85 3.19
C ASN A 302 -4.67 26.81 2.09
N ASP A 303 -3.59 27.00 1.34
CA ASP A 303 -3.20 26.13 0.24
C ASP A 303 -2.46 24.88 0.77
N ILE A 304 -3.12 23.72 0.64
CA ILE A 304 -2.53 22.43 0.98
C ILE A 304 -1.81 21.88 -0.26
N LEU A 305 -0.53 21.60 -0.14
CA LEU A 305 0.23 20.92 -1.18
C LEU A 305 0.20 19.41 -0.93
N THR A 306 -0.07 18.64 -1.98
CA THR A 306 -0.25 17.17 -1.89
C THR A 306 0.57 16.46 -2.97
N ARG A 307 1.13 15.30 -2.64
CA ARG A 307 1.83 14.40 -3.57
C ARG A 307 1.50 12.95 -3.26
N SER A 308 1.29 12.15 -4.30
CA SER A 308 1.02 10.72 -4.16
C SER A 308 1.99 9.85 -4.95
N THR A 309 2.10 8.57 -4.57
CA THR A 309 3.05 7.61 -5.14
C THR A 309 2.72 7.16 -6.57
N ASP A 310 1.56 7.54 -7.11
CA ASP A 310 1.13 7.31 -8.49
C ASP A 310 1.32 8.53 -9.40
N GLU A 311 1.79 9.65 -8.88
CA GLU A 311 2.14 10.83 -9.69
C GLU A 311 3.43 10.61 -10.50
N PRO A 312 3.60 11.29 -11.64
CA PRO A 312 4.82 11.20 -12.43
C PRO A 312 6.03 11.90 -11.76
N ALA A 313 7.23 11.53 -12.18
CA ALA A 313 8.47 12.02 -11.57
C ALA A 313 8.70 13.54 -11.73
N ASP A 314 8.19 14.14 -12.81
CA ASP A 314 8.24 15.59 -13.03
C ASP A 314 7.38 16.39 -12.03
N GLN A 315 6.44 15.74 -11.34
CA GLN A 315 5.66 16.33 -10.25
C GLN A 315 6.33 16.17 -8.88
N GLY A 316 7.44 15.43 -8.78
CA GLY A 316 8.22 15.24 -7.55
C GLY A 316 8.07 13.86 -6.92
N ASN A 317 7.39 12.90 -7.55
CA ASN A 317 7.37 11.52 -7.08
C ASN A 317 8.58 10.74 -7.61
N GLU A 318 9.56 10.45 -6.76
CA GLU A 318 10.75 9.68 -7.13
C GLU A 318 10.63 8.19 -6.78
N THR A 319 9.45 7.75 -6.34
CA THR A 319 9.20 6.36 -5.93
C THR A 319 8.90 5.44 -7.13
N ILE A 320 9.22 4.15 -6.99
CA ILE A 320 9.03 3.13 -8.04
C ILE A 320 8.07 2.06 -7.51
N SER A 321 6.94 1.89 -8.20
CA SER A 321 6.01 0.80 -7.95
C SER A 321 6.31 -0.40 -8.83
N LYS A 322 6.71 -1.50 -8.21
CA LYS A 322 6.96 -2.79 -8.88
C LYS A 322 5.68 -3.48 -9.37
N ILE A 323 4.56 -3.25 -8.70
CA ILE A 323 3.23 -3.76 -9.07
C ILE A 323 2.41 -2.79 -9.94
N GLY A 324 2.98 -1.63 -10.29
CA GLY A 324 2.38 -0.63 -11.15
C GLY A 324 1.38 0.30 -10.46
N GLY A 325 1.10 1.44 -11.11
CA GLY A 325 0.09 2.42 -10.66
C GLY A 325 0.41 3.10 -9.33
N GLY A 326 1.69 3.23 -8.98
CA GLY A 326 2.10 3.84 -7.71
C GLY A 326 1.80 3.03 -6.47
N ARG A 327 1.48 1.74 -6.61
CA ARG A 327 1.04 0.89 -5.50
C ARG A 327 2.22 0.25 -4.77
N VAL A 328 2.05 -0.01 -3.47
CA VAL A 328 3.07 -0.65 -2.62
C VAL A 328 3.09 -2.17 -2.83
N SER A 329 4.25 -2.75 -3.14
CA SER A 329 4.44 -4.22 -3.13
C SER A 329 4.63 -4.75 -1.72
N ASN A 330 4.13 -5.95 -1.44
CA ASN A 330 4.33 -6.60 -0.14
C ASN A 330 5.57 -7.51 -0.13
N ILE A 331 5.86 -8.09 1.03
CA ILE A 331 6.93 -9.06 1.25
C ILE A 331 6.39 -10.37 1.81
N ALA A 332 7.04 -11.48 1.49
CA ALA A 332 6.72 -12.79 2.05
C ALA A 332 7.52 -13.07 3.33
N GLY A 333 6.89 -13.78 4.27
CA GLY A 333 7.56 -14.57 5.32
C GLY A 333 7.78 -16.02 4.92
N SER A 334 6.94 -16.56 4.02
CA SER A 334 7.13 -17.86 3.36
C SER A 334 6.38 -17.92 2.04
N VAL A 335 6.81 -18.79 1.14
CA VAL A 335 6.12 -19.13 -0.11
C VAL A 335 5.80 -20.62 -0.12
N VAL A 336 4.65 -20.99 -0.69
CA VAL A 336 4.19 -22.38 -0.77
C VAL A 336 3.69 -22.66 -2.18
N ILE A 337 4.16 -23.76 -2.77
CA ILE A 337 3.69 -24.29 -4.04
C ILE A 337 2.74 -25.46 -3.81
N LYS A 338 1.57 -25.38 -4.47
CA LYS A 338 0.65 -26.50 -4.65
C LYS A 338 0.43 -26.78 -6.13
N LEU A 339 0.35 -28.06 -6.45
CA LEU A 339 -0.03 -28.54 -7.77
C LEU A 339 -1.27 -29.41 -7.63
N ASP A 340 -2.26 -29.15 -8.48
CA ASP A 340 -3.51 -29.91 -8.53
C ASP A 340 -3.73 -30.40 -9.96
N ALA A 341 -3.88 -31.71 -10.15
CA ALA A 341 -4.05 -32.30 -11.48
C ALA A 341 -5.44 -31.98 -12.05
N ASN A 342 -5.50 -31.39 -13.25
CA ASN A 342 -6.74 -31.19 -13.99
C ASN A 342 -6.94 -32.35 -14.97
N GLY A 343 -7.39 -33.53 -14.50
CA GLY A 343 -7.65 -34.68 -15.36
C GLY A 343 -7.37 -36.05 -14.73
N LYS A 344 -6.99 -37.04 -15.56
CA LYS A 344 -6.67 -38.43 -15.16
C LYS A 344 -5.21 -38.60 -14.72
N GLY A 345 -4.65 -37.60 -14.03
CA GLY A 345 -3.28 -37.66 -13.52
C GLY A 345 -3.13 -38.72 -12.43
N GLU A 346 -1.94 -39.31 -12.33
CA GLU A 346 -1.57 -40.20 -11.23
C GLU A 346 -0.72 -39.43 -10.21
N THR A 347 -0.98 -39.63 -8.92
CA THR A 347 -0.19 -39.02 -7.84
C THR A 347 0.75 -40.06 -7.26
N LEU A 348 2.06 -39.81 -7.37
CA LEU A 348 3.10 -40.67 -6.83
C LEU A 348 3.50 -40.21 -5.43
N PRO A 349 3.62 -41.11 -4.44
CA PRO A 349 3.95 -40.73 -3.05
C PRO A 349 5.39 -40.24 -2.86
N ILE A 350 6.23 -40.29 -3.90
CA ILE A 350 7.64 -39.94 -3.86
C ILE A 350 7.81 -38.54 -4.45
N GLY A 351 8.37 -37.59 -3.68
CA GLY A 351 8.73 -36.27 -4.20
C GLY A 351 9.55 -35.42 -3.23
N ILE A 352 9.89 -34.20 -3.65
CA ILE A 352 10.77 -33.31 -2.90
C ILE A 352 10.03 -32.70 -1.70
N GLY A 353 10.70 -32.68 -0.53
CA GLY A 353 10.18 -32.03 0.66
C GLY A 353 8.91 -32.68 1.23
N GLY A 354 8.69 -33.98 0.95
CA GLY A 354 7.51 -34.72 1.39
C GLY A 354 6.25 -34.49 0.54
N LYS A 355 6.36 -33.77 -0.58
CA LYS A 355 5.25 -33.54 -1.51
C LYS A 355 5.15 -34.66 -2.54
N SER A 356 3.94 -35.09 -2.85
CA SER A 356 3.69 -36.12 -3.87
C SER A 356 3.89 -35.58 -5.28
N VAL A 357 4.56 -36.31 -6.17
CA VAL A 357 4.75 -35.90 -7.56
C VAL A 357 3.53 -36.24 -8.39
N ILE A 358 3.07 -35.29 -9.21
CA ILE A 358 1.99 -35.52 -10.16
C ILE A 358 2.59 -36.02 -11.49
N LYS A 359 2.05 -37.12 -11.99
CA LYS A 359 2.39 -37.71 -13.29
C LYS A 359 1.24 -37.48 -14.27
N LEU A 360 1.52 -36.72 -15.32
CA LEU A 360 0.59 -36.33 -16.38
C LEU A 360 1.11 -36.79 -17.74
N ARG A 361 0.28 -36.73 -18.78
CA ARG A 361 0.72 -36.97 -20.17
C ARG A 361 1.01 -35.64 -20.86
N ALA A 362 2.21 -35.52 -21.43
CA ALA A 362 2.59 -34.42 -22.31
C ALA A 362 1.56 -34.26 -23.44
N LYS A 363 1.27 -35.36 -24.13
CA LYS A 363 0.20 -35.52 -25.10
C LYS A 363 -0.28 -36.97 -25.06
N SER A 364 -1.56 -37.22 -25.31
CA SER A 364 -2.12 -38.58 -25.42
C SER A 364 -1.55 -39.39 -26.58
N ASN A 365 -1.15 -38.72 -27.67
CA ASN A 365 -0.48 -39.26 -28.84
C ASN A 365 0.23 -38.13 -29.61
N LEU A 366 0.82 -38.40 -30.77
CA LEU A 366 1.56 -37.41 -31.57
C LEU A 366 0.69 -36.75 -32.66
N ALA A 367 -0.60 -37.08 -32.78
CA ALA A 367 -1.49 -36.45 -33.74
C ALA A 367 -1.71 -34.96 -33.43
N ALA A 368 -1.97 -34.16 -34.46
CA ALA A 368 -2.09 -32.70 -34.34
C ALA A 368 -3.19 -32.24 -33.37
N ASN A 369 -4.24 -33.04 -33.20
CA ASN A 369 -5.37 -32.80 -32.30
C ASN A 369 -5.26 -33.55 -30.96
N SER A 370 -4.07 -34.04 -30.60
CA SER A 370 -3.87 -34.75 -29.33
C SER A 370 -4.20 -33.84 -28.14
N VAL A 371 -4.84 -34.43 -27.13
CA VAL A 371 -5.07 -33.79 -25.83
C VAL A 371 -3.80 -33.87 -24.99
N SER A 372 -3.49 -32.79 -24.28
CA SER A 372 -2.45 -32.72 -23.25
C SER A 372 -3.12 -32.66 -21.88
N ASP A 373 -2.59 -33.40 -20.91
CA ASP A 373 -2.99 -33.23 -19.52
C ASP A 373 -2.40 -31.92 -18.98
N THR A 374 -3.03 -31.34 -17.96
CA THR A 374 -2.55 -30.10 -17.33
C THR A 374 -2.67 -30.19 -15.81
N ALA A 375 -1.91 -29.35 -15.11
CA ALA A 375 -2.08 -29.13 -13.67
C ALA A 375 -2.34 -27.65 -13.40
N GLN A 376 -3.11 -27.34 -12.36
CA GLN A 376 -3.14 -26.02 -11.78
C GLN A 376 -1.95 -25.88 -10.82
N LEU A 377 -1.14 -24.85 -11.03
CA LEU A 377 -0.10 -24.42 -10.12
C LEU A 377 -0.62 -23.22 -9.33
N THR A 378 -0.63 -23.37 -8.01
CA THR A 378 -0.97 -22.29 -7.08
C THR A 378 0.26 -21.98 -6.23
N VAL A 379 0.79 -20.78 -6.40
CA VAL A 379 1.84 -20.23 -5.53
C VAL A 379 1.20 -19.30 -4.53
N SER A 380 1.33 -19.61 -3.24
CA SER A 380 0.80 -18.79 -2.14
C SER A 380 1.93 -18.13 -1.37
N THR A 381 1.82 -16.82 -1.17
CA THR A 381 2.73 -16.06 -0.30
C THR A 381 2.05 -15.79 1.03
N LEU A 382 2.77 -16.04 2.12
CA LEU A 382 2.30 -15.84 3.49
C LEU A 382 3.24 -14.88 4.22
N ASN A 383 2.73 -14.03 5.09
CA ASN A 383 3.54 -13.17 5.95
C ASN A 383 4.19 -13.97 7.10
N LYS A 384 4.89 -13.28 8.01
CA LYS A 384 5.54 -13.90 9.19
C LYS A 384 4.55 -14.61 10.11
N ASN A 385 3.30 -14.14 10.15
CA ASN A 385 2.21 -14.70 10.96
C ASN A 385 1.44 -15.82 10.25
N LYS A 386 1.93 -16.28 9.09
CA LYS A 386 1.31 -17.35 8.28
C LYS A 386 -0.09 -17.00 7.73
N THR A 387 -0.44 -15.72 7.65
CA THR A 387 -1.62 -15.25 6.91
C THR A 387 -1.23 -14.87 5.48
N PRO A 388 -2.18 -14.85 4.52
CA PRO A 388 -1.89 -14.47 3.14
C PRO A 388 -1.23 -13.09 3.03
N ALA A 389 -0.15 -13.00 2.24
CA ALA A 389 0.54 -11.76 1.91
C ALA A 389 0.28 -11.43 0.43
N PRO A 390 -0.63 -10.49 0.11
CA PRO A 390 -0.98 -10.14 -1.26
C PRO A 390 0.09 -9.27 -1.92
N TRP A 391 0.09 -9.18 -3.26
CA TRP A 391 0.95 -8.25 -4.02
C TRP A 391 2.46 -8.45 -3.82
N VAL A 392 2.88 -9.68 -3.56
CA VAL A 392 4.29 -10.07 -3.40
C VAL A 392 4.86 -10.45 -4.76
N HIS A 393 6.06 -9.96 -5.08
CA HIS A 393 6.80 -10.38 -6.27
C HIS A 393 7.19 -11.86 -6.19
N VAL A 394 6.94 -12.61 -7.26
CA VAL A 394 7.25 -14.02 -7.38
C VAL A 394 8.01 -14.30 -8.69
N GLU A 395 9.18 -14.92 -8.55
CA GLU A 395 9.92 -15.54 -9.65
C GLU A 395 9.69 -17.06 -9.59
N ILE A 396 9.44 -17.69 -10.74
CA ILE A 396 9.38 -19.15 -10.85
C ILE A 396 10.35 -19.60 -11.93
N THR A 397 11.29 -20.47 -11.56
CA THR A 397 12.25 -21.05 -12.48
C THR A 397 11.99 -22.54 -12.68
N LEU A 398 12.19 -23.01 -13.91
CA LEU A 398 12.02 -24.40 -14.31
C LEU A 398 13.38 -25.04 -14.60
N SER A 399 13.58 -26.26 -14.09
CA SER A 399 14.70 -27.14 -14.45
C SER A 399 14.21 -28.58 -14.53
N GLY A 400 14.99 -29.51 -15.07
CA GLY A 400 14.53 -30.89 -15.15
C GLY A 400 15.61 -31.94 -15.29
N GLU A 401 15.19 -33.19 -15.14
CA GLU A 401 16.01 -34.38 -15.30
C GLU A 401 15.21 -35.50 -15.99
N ASP A 402 15.92 -36.40 -16.65
CA ASP A 402 15.33 -37.61 -17.22
C ASP A 402 15.03 -38.68 -16.14
N ARG A 403 14.47 -39.83 -16.53
CA ARG A 403 14.10 -40.90 -15.59
C ARG A 403 15.32 -41.54 -14.92
N LYS A 404 16.52 -41.34 -15.47
CA LYS A 404 17.80 -41.83 -14.94
C LYS A 404 18.52 -40.78 -14.09
N SER A 405 17.83 -39.71 -13.67
CA SER A 405 18.38 -38.59 -12.90
C SER A 405 19.52 -37.86 -13.58
N LYS A 406 19.58 -37.90 -14.92
CA LYS A 406 20.51 -37.06 -15.68
C LYS A 406 19.86 -35.70 -15.90
N THR A 407 20.58 -34.65 -15.53
CA THR A 407 20.14 -33.26 -15.74
C THR A 407 19.91 -32.97 -17.22
N VAL A 408 18.76 -32.36 -17.52
CA VAL A 408 18.37 -31.90 -18.85
C VAL A 408 18.74 -30.43 -18.99
N PRO A 409 19.40 -30.00 -20.08
CA PRO A 409 19.70 -28.58 -20.31
C PRO A 409 18.44 -27.71 -20.30
N ASP A 410 18.51 -26.50 -19.76
CA ASP A 410 17.35 -25.59 -19.64
C ASP A 410 16.65 -25.33 -20.98
N ALA A 411 17.41 -25.31 -22.09
CA ALA A 411 16.86 -25.14 -23.44
C ALA A 411 15.95 -26.30 -23.89
N ASP A 412 16.11 -27.48 -23.28
CA ASP A 412 15.33 -28.70 -23.55
C ASP A 412 14.16 -28.88 -22.57
N VAL A 413 14.05 -28.07 -21.52
CA VAL A 413 12.86 -28.02 -20.66
C VAL A 413 11.74 -27.30 -21.42
N LYS A 414 10.68 -28.04 -21.79
CA LYS A 414 9.56 -27.52 -22.61
C LYS A 414 8.28 -27.24 -21.82
N THR A 415 8.29 -27.54 -20.52
CA THR A 415 7.17 -27.27 -19.63
C THR A 415 6.78 -25.80 -19.69
N ARG A 416 5.48 -25.55 -19.80
CA ARG A 416 4.88 -24.23 -19.97
C ARG A 416 4.13 -23.82 -18.72
N LEU A 417 4.39 -22.61 -18.23
CA LEU A 417 3.62 -21.92 -17.20
C LEU A 417 2.70 -20.90 -17.88
N ALA A 418 1.40 -21.16 -17.92
CA ALA A 418 0.41 -20.29 -18.54
C ALA A 418 -0.36 -19.51 -17.46
N PRO A 419 -0.07 -18.21 -17.26
CA PRO A 419 -0.87 -17.36 -16.38
C PRO A 419 -2.28 -17.13 -16.96
N SER A 420 -3.19 -16.67 -16.11
CA SER A 420 -4.57 -16.33 -16.53
C SER A 420 -4.65 -15.21 -17.58
N LYS A 421 -3.61 -14.35 -17.65
CA LYS A 421 -3.45 -13.30 -18.64
C LYS A 421 -2.00 -13.27 -19.14
N GLY A 422 -1.81 -13.20 -20.45
CA GLY A 422 -0.51 -13.13 -21.10
C GLY A 422 -0.08 -14.43 -21.77
N ASN A 423 1.16 -14.46 -22.25
CA ASN A 423 1.76 -15.63 -22.89
C ASN A 423 2.30 -16.61 -21.84
N TYR A 424 2.44 -17.87 -22.23
CA TYR A 424 3.11 -18.85 -21.39
C TYR A 424 4.63 -18.60 -21.32
N ALA A 425 5.24 -19.01 -20.22
CA ALA A 425 6.69 -19.02 -20.01
C ALA A 425 7.22 -20.47 -19.98
N THR A 426 8.49 -20.69 -20.36
CA THR A 426 9.08 -22.06 -20.43
C THR A 426 10.28 -22.31 -19.53
N THR A 427 11.03 -21.27 -19.15
CA THR A 427 12.21 -21.39 -18.27
C THR A 427 12.08 -20.54 -17.01
N LYS A 428 11.51 -19.34 -17.14
CA LYS A 428 11.31 -18.41 -16.04
C LYS A 428 10.02 -17.61 -16.21
N TYR A 429 9.26 -17.47 -15.13
CA TYR A 429 8.11 -16.58 -15.01
C TYR A 429 8.39 -15.55 -13.90
N GLU A 430 8.03 -14.29 -14.13
CA GLU A 430 8.02 -13.24 -13.10
C GLU A 430 6.63 -12.60 -13.06
N GLY A 431 6.12 -12.40 -11.85
CA GLY A 431 4.82 -11.80 -11.64
C GLY A 431 4.59 -11.47 -10.17
N TYR A 432 3.33 -11.19 -9.82
CA TYR A 432 2.95 -10.85 -8.45
C TYR A 432 1.74 -11.65 -8.02
N THR A 433 1.66 -11.96 -6.73
CA THR A 433 0.43 -12.50 -6.16
C THR A 433 -0.69 -11.47 -6.17
N ASP A 434 -1.93 -11.94 -6.27
CA ASP A 434 -3.13 -11.10 -6.26
C ASP A 434 -3.49 -10.64 -4.83
N GLY A 435 -4.65 -9.97 -4.70
CA GLY A 435 -5.19 -9.52 -3.41
C GLY A 435 -5.48 -10.62 -2.40
N THR A 436 -5.43 -11.90 -2.80
CA THR A 436 -5.58 -13.07 -1.92
C THR A 436 -4.24 -13.70 -1.52
N GLY A 437 -3.11 -13.15 -1.98
CA GLY A 437 -1.79 -13.73 -1.76
C GLY A 437 -1.50 -14.94 -2.64
N GLN A 438 -2.18 -15.08 -3.77
CA GLN A 438 -2.00 -16.22 -4.68
C GLN A 438 -1.62 -15.79 -6.09
N LEU A 439 -0.81 -16.63 -6.73
CA LEU A 439 -0.52 -16.61 -8.15
C LEU A 439 -0.90 -17.99 -8.72
N VAL A 440 -1.90 -18.01 -9.59
CA VAL A 440 -2.46 -19.24 -10.17
C VAL A 440 -2.16 -19.33 -11.66
N MET A 441 -1.63 -20.47 -12.09
CA MET A 441 -1.27 -20.73 -13.48
C MET A 441 -1.65 -22.16 -13.89
N THR A 442 -1.74 -22.39 -15.19
CA THR A 442 -1.82 -23.74 -15.75
C THR A 442 -0.43 -24.22 -16.16
N VAL A 443 -0.06 -25.41 -15.73
CA VAL A 443 1.19 -26.10 -16.11
C VAL A 443 0.86 -27.17 -17.14
N SER A 444 1.61 -27.19 -18.24
CA SER A 444 1.47 -28.19 -19.31
C SER A 444 2.82 -28.45 -19.95
N ASP A 445 2.99 -29.56 -20.68
CA ASP A 445 4.21 -29.79 -21.45
C ASP A 445 3.92 -30.51 -22.78
N PRO A 446 3.19 -29.87 -23.71
CA PRO A 446 2.75 -30.51 -24.95
C PRO A 446 3.91 -30.92 -25.87
N ASP A 447 5.08 -30.33 -25.72
CA ASP A 447 6.28 -30.63 -26.53
C ASP A 447 7.39 -31.29 -25.69
N GLY A 448 7.03 -31.75 -24.49
CA GLY A 448 7.92 -32.39 -23.54
C GLY A 448 8.42 -33.74 -24.04
N LYS A 449 9.61 -34.12 -23.58
CA LYS A 449 10.29 -35.36 -23.95
C LYS A 449 10.14 -36.48 -22.91
N GLY A 450 9.34 -36.31 -21.86
CA GLY A 450 9.21 -37.29 -20.79
C GLY A 450 10.15 -37.06 -19.61
N ILE A 451 10.21 -35.84 -19.07
CA ILE A 451 11.15 -35.47 -17.99
C ILE A 451 10.40 -35.19 -16.68
N GLN A 452 11.13 -35.21 -15.57
CA GLN A 452 10.68 -34.62 -14.31
C GLN A 452 11.10 -33.15 -14.29
N THR A 453 10.12 -32.25 -14.22
CA THR A 453 10.35 -30.80 -14.16
C THR A 453 10.22 -30.32 -12.72
N TYR A 454 11.22 -29.58 -12.25
CA TYR A 454 11.25 -28.88 -10.98
C TYR A 454 10.75 -27.45 -11.16
N LEU A 455 9.72 -27.07 -10.40
CA LEU A 455 9.20 -25.73 -10.30
C LEU A 455 9.68 -25.11 -8.99
N ARG A 456 10.55 -24.12 -9.08
CA ARG A 456 11.06 -23.40 -7.91
C ARG A 456 10.46 -21.99 -7.90
N ALA A 457 9.61 -21.71 -6.92
CA ALA A 457 9.09 -20.37 -6.67
C ALA A 457 9.97 -19.65 -5.65
N ARG A 458 10.28 -18.39 -5.92
CA ARG A 458 10.96 -17.45 -5.04
C ARG A 458 10.07 -16.25 -4.84
N ALA A 459 9.85 -15.86 -3.59
CA ALA A 459 9.09 -14.67 -3.25
C ALA A 459 9.98 -13.68 -2.51
N ASP A 460 9.86 -12.40 -2.87
CA ASP A 460 10.67 -11.33 -2.28
C ASP A 460 10.37 -11.18 -0.78
N THR A 461 11.43 -10.95 -0.02
CA THR A 461 11.42 -10.55 1.38
C THR A 461 12.05 -9.16 1.47
N LEU A 462 12.01 -8.52 2.66
CA LEU A 462 12.68 -7.22 2.83
C LEU A 462 14.17 -7.25 2.44
N MET A 463 14.90 -8.35 2.73
CA MET A 463 16.37 -8.44 2.58
C MET A 463 16.84 -9.60 1.69
N GLY A 464 16.00 -10.14 0.81
CA GLY A 464 16.32 -11.33 0.02
C GLY A 464 15.07 -12.03 -0.50
N ALA A 465 15.07 -13.35 -0.56
CA ALA A 465 13.91 -14.12 -0.99
C ALA A 465 13.75 -15.41 -0.18
N VAL A 466 12.50 -15.86 -0.03
CA VAL A 466 12.16 -17.22 0.43
C VAL A 466 11.80 -18.07 -0.78
N SER A 467 12.06 -19.38 -0.73
CA SER A 467 11.75 -20.26 -1.84
C SER A 467 11.10 -21.57 -1.42
N ASP A 468 10.29 -22.11 -2.31
CA ASP A 468 9.73 -23.44 -2.22
C ASP A 468 9.85 -24.14 -3.59
N THR A 469 9.96 -25.47 -3.57
CA THR A 469 10.13 -26.28 -4.78
C THR A 469 9.10 -27.39 -4.80
N HIS A 470 8.60 -27.70 -5.98
CA HIS A 470 7.76 -28.86 -6.26
C HIS A 470 8.17 -29.46 -7.60
N SER A 471 7.99 -30.77 -7.80
CA SER A 471 8.16 -31.39 -9.12
C SER A 471 6.87 -31.94 -9.71
N ILE A 472 6.87 -32.04 -11.04
CA ILE A 472 5.82 -32.62 -11.89
C ILE A 472 6.47 -33.43 -13.00
N ILE A 473 5.81 -34.50 -13.44
CA ILE A 473 6.26 -35.34 -14.56
C ILE A 473 5.24 -35.25 -15.69
N PHE A 474 5.71 -34.94 -16.90
CA PHE A 474 4.90 -35.06 -18.12
C PHE A 474 5.46 -36.20 -18.97
N THR A 475 4.78 -37.34 -18.93
CA THR A 475 5.14 -38.56 -19.67
C THR A 475 4.95 -38.40 -21.18
N VAL A 476 5.79 -39.04 -21.99
CA VAL A 476 5.72 -39.02 -23.46
C VAL A 476 5.26 -40.38 -24.03
N ILE A 477 4.49 -40.35 -25.12
CA ILE A 477 3.97 -41.57 -25.77
C ILE A 477 5.07 -42.43 -26.41
N THR A 478 6.22 -41.83 -26.76
CA THR A 478 7.34 -42.50 -27.43
C THR A 478 8.27 -43.27 -26.49
N SER A 479 8.02 -43.23 -25.19
CA SER A 479 8.73 -44.01 -24.18
C SER A 479 7.76 -44.92 -23.44
N PRO A 480 8.18 -46.13 -23.04
CA PRO A 480 7.36 -46.98 -22.20
C PRO A 480 7.34 -46.53 -20.75
N ASP A 481 6.26 -46.86 -20.05
CA ASP A 481 6.22 -46.72 -18.60
C ASP A 481 6.94 -47.90 -17.93
N ASP A 482 8.27 -47.88 -18.01
CA ASP A 482 9.17 -48.92 -17.49
C ASP A 482 10.40 -48.28 -16.83
N ASP A 483 10.85 -48.80 -15.68
CA ASP A 483 12.00 -48.26 -14.94
C ASP A 483 13.30 -48.31 -15.74
N ASN A 484 13.38 -49.18 -16.75
CA ASN A 484 14.51 -49.25 -17.66
C ASN A 484 14.53 -48.14 -18.72
N ALA A 485 13.41 -47.43 -18.94
CA ALA A 485 13.34 -46.31 -19.88
C ALA A 485 14.22 -45.13 -19.47
N THR A 486 14.74 -44.42 -20.47
CA THR A 486 15.50 -43.18 -20.29
C THR A 486 14.58 -42.03 -19.89
N TYR A 487 13.38 -41.98 -20.48
CA TYR A 487 12.38 -40.95 -20.21
C TYR A 487 11.12 -41.54 -19.58
N TRP A 488 10.37 -40.68 -18.89
CA TRP A 488 9.07 -41.00 -18.35
C TRP A 488 8.06 -41.18 -19.50
N GLY A 489 7.54 -42.39 -19.62
CA GLY A 489 6.74 -42.82 -20.74
C GLY A 489 5.29 -43.16 -20.38
N HIS A 490 4.45 -43.24 -21.40
CA HIS A 490 3.11 -43.84 -21.31
C HIS A 490 2.74 -44.65 -22.56
N MET A 491 3.74 -45.14 -23.32
CA MET A 491 3.52 -46.07 -24.44
C MET A 491 2.68 -47.27 -23.97
N PRO A 492 1.59 -47.62 -24.67
CA PRO A 492 0.76 -48.74 -24.28
C PRO A 492 1.54 -50.05 -24.38
N LYS A 493 1.32 -50.96 -23.43
CA LYS A 493 1.98 -52.29 -23.42
C LYS A 493 1.61 -53.15 -24.64
N THR A 494 0.43 -52.91 -25.21
CA THR A 494 -0.09 -53.60 -26.39
C THR A 494 -0.86 -52.65 -27.29
N VAL A 495 -0.86 -52.91 -28.60
CA VAL A 495 -1.65 -52.19 -29.61
C VAL A 495 -2.56 -53.18 -30.34
N THR A 496 -3.75 -52.75 -30.75
CA THR A 496 -4.61 -53.57 -31.62
C THR A 496 -4.59 -52.97 -33.02
N ALA A 497 -4.01 -53.68 -33.96
CA ALA A 497 -3.83 -53.26 -35.35
C ALA A 497 -4.31 -54.39 -36.27
N GLY A 498 -5.14 -54.06 -37.28
CA GLY A 498 -5.69 -55.08 -38.19
C GLY A 498 -6.50 -56.19 -37.50
N GLY A 499 -7.15 -55.89 -36.37
CA GLY A 499 -7.92 -56.87 -35.58
C GLY A 499 -7.08 -57.85 -34.75
N LYS A 500 -5.76 -57.62 -34.66
CA LYS A 500 -4.79 -58.42 -33.91
C LYS A 500 -4.12 -57.58 -32.83
N THR A 501 -3.78 -58.19 -31.69
CA THR A 501 -3.15 -57.48 -30.57
C THR A 501 -1.67 -57.81 -30.48
N PHE A 502 -0.82 -56.80 -30.60
CA PHE A 502 0.64 -56.94 -30.57
C PHE A 502 1.22 -56.29 -29.32
N HIS A 503 2.25 -56.90 -28.74
CA HIS A 503 3.06 -56.23 -27.72
C HIS A 503 3.89 -55.11 -28.33
N ARG A 504 4.09 -54.02 -27.57
CA ARG A 504 5.04 -52.97 -27.98
C ARG A 504 6.46 -53.54 -28.15
N PRO A 505 7.30 -52.91 -28.97
CA PRO A 505 8.74 -53.13 -28.93
C PRO A 505 9.26 -52.99 -27.50
N GLN A 506 10.19 -53.85 -27.13
CA GLN A 506 10.77 -53.87 -25.78
C GLN A 506 12.07 -53.07 -25.77
N LEU A 507 12.41 -52.46 -24.65
CA LEU A 507 13.72 -51.83 -24.47
C LEU A 507 14.79 -52.91 -24.36
N ALA A 508 16.02 -52.59 -24.78
CA ALA A 508 17.14 -53.51 -24.69
C ALA A 508 17.35 -53.97 -23.24
N ASP A 509 17.20 -53.08 -22.26
CA ASP A 509 17.48 -53.36 -20.84
C ASP A 509 16.26 -53.79 -20.01
N GLU A 510 15.07 -53.87 -20.61
CA GLU A 510 13.92 -54.54 -19.97
C GLU A 510 14.22 -56.01 -19.66
N LYS A 511 15.20 -56.60 -20.36
CA LYS A 511 15.66 -57.98 -20.15
C LYS A 511 17.19 -58.11 -20.22
N HIS A 512 17.73 -58.91 -19.32
CA HIS A 512 19.11 -59.38 -19.41
C HIS A 512 19.17 -60.57 -20.37
N LEU A 513 19.65 -60.32 -21.58
CA LEU A 513 19.90 -61.33 -22.61
C LEU A 513 21.37 -61.22 -23.04
N GLU A 514 22.03 -62.36 -23.23
CA GLU A 514 23.46 -62.42 -23.59
C GLU A 514 23.71 -61.98 -25.04
N ASP A 515 22.87 -62.43 -25.99
CA ASP A 515 22.98 -62.11 -27.42
C ASP A 515 21.85 -61.15 -27.87
N LYS A 516 22.00 -59.87 -27.52
CA LYS A 516 21.08 -58.78 -27.90
C LYS A 516 21.83 -57.59 -28.50
N HIS A 517 21.13 -56.78 -29.28
CA HIS A 517 21.66 -55.52 -29.81
C HIS A 517 20.68 -54.38 -29.50
N GLY A 518 21.23 -53.20 -29.23
CA GLY A 518 20.46 -51.97 -29.01
C GLY A 518 20.20 -51.23 -30.30
N TYR A 519 18.99 -50.70 -30.45
CA TYR A 519 18.63 -49.77 -31.52
C TYR A 519 18.16 -48.45 -30.91
N GLU A 520 19.00 -47.42 -31.03
CA GLU A 520 18.69 -46.10 -30.48
C GLU A 520 17.69 -45.36 -31.36
N LYS A 521 16.54 -45.01 -30.79
CA LYS A 521 15.53 -44.19 -31.46
C LYS A 521 14.56 -43.57 -30.47
N ASN A 522 14.09 -42.36 -30.78
CA ASN A 522 13.21 -41.58 -29.90
C ASN A 522 13.80 -41.39 -28.49
N ASN A 523 15.13 -41.30 -28.40
CA ASN A 523 15.91 -41.23 -27.16
C ASN A 523 15.76 -42.44 -26.22
N GLU A 524 15.39 -43.60 -26.76
CA GLU A 524 15.36 -44.88 -26.06
C GLU A 524 16.20 -45.91 -26.82
N THR A 525 16.67 -46.95 -26.11
CA THR A 525 17.43 -48.06 -26.70
C THR A 525 16.54 -49.29 -26.79
N TRP A 526 16.10 -49.62 -28.00
CA TRP A 526 15.16 -50.70 -28.29
C TRP A 526 15.86 -52.05 -28.53
N LEU A 527 15.23 -53.14 -28.12
CA LEU A 527 15.75 -54.49 -28.24
C LEU A 527 15.72 -54.97 -29.70
N ARG A 528 16.86 -55.46 -30.18
CA ARG A 528 16.97 -56.30 -31.38
C ARG A 528 17.62 -57.63 -31.03
N MET A 529 17.14 -58.69 -31.66
CA MET A 529 17.56 -60.06 -31.39
C MET A 529 17.70 -60.85 -32.69
N LYS A 530 18.42 -61.97 -32.63
CA LYS A 530 18.39 -63.00 -33.67
C LYS A 530 17.11 -63.83 -33.59
N TRP A 531 16.74 -64.44 -34.71
CA TRP A 531 15.49 -65.20 -34.81
C TRP A 531 15.36 -66.34 -33.80
N SER A 532 16.45 -67.10 -33.56
CA SER A 532 16.43 -68.23 -32.61
C SER A 532 16.07 -67.80 -31.18
N THR A 533 16.60 -66.66 -30.73
CA THR A 533 16.25 -66.05 -29.44
C THR A 533 14.79 -65.57 -29.45
N VAL A 534 14.33 -64.94 -30.53
CA VAL A 534 12.97 -64.38 -30.61
C VAL A 534 11.89 -65.46 -30.57
N LYS A 535 12.14 -66.62 -31.19
CA LYS A 535 11.20 -67.74 -31.19
C LYS A 535 10.88 -68.21 -29.77
N GLU A 536 11.89 -68.32 -28.90
CA GLU A 536 11.67 -68.68 -27.50
C GLU A 536 11.11 -67.48 -26.71
N TYR A 537 11.56 -66.26 -27.00
CA TYR A 537 11.06 -65.04 -26.36
C TYR A 537 9.54 -64.86 -26.50
N CYS A 538 9.02 -65.04 -27.73
CA CYS A 538 7.59 -64.88 -28.03
C CYS A 538 6.77 -66.16 -27.81
N LYS A 539 7.25 -67.18 -27.09
CA LYS A 539 6.55 -68.48 -26.98
C LYS A 539 5.43 -68.48 -25.93
N TYR A 540 4.35 -69.22 -26.22
CA TYR A 540 3.25 -69.47 -25.27
C TYR A 540 3.78 -70.15 -24.00
N GLY A 541 3.33 -69.72 -22.83
CA GLY A 541 3.86 -70.16 -21.52
C GLY A 541 5.08 -69.40 -21.00
N ASN A 542 5.68 -68.50 -21.81
CA ASN A 542 6.65 -67.51 -21.34
C ASN A 542 5.97 -66.18 -20.99
N GLU A 543 6.73 -65.16 -20.60
CA GLU A 543 6.24 -63.91 -19.97
C GLU A 543 5.12 -63.18 -20.73
N PHE A 544 5.14 -63.19 -22.07
CA PHE A 544 4.11 -62.55 -22.89
C PHE A 544 2.95 -63.49 -23.26
N ASN A 545 3.08 -64.79 -23.01
CA ASN A 545 2.14 -65.83 -23.41
C ASN A 545 1.61 -65.65 -24.85
N SER A 546 2.53 -65.38 -25.77
CA SER A 546 2.27 -64.88 -27.12
C SER A 546 2.78 -65.86 -28.18
N VAL A 547 2.81 -65.44 -29.44
CA VAL A 547 3.46 -66.12 -30.57
C VAL A 547 4.21 -65.11 -31.45
N LEU A 548 5.16 -65.59 -32.27
CA LEU A 548 5.70 -64.79 -33.37
C LEU A 548 4.60 -64.56 -34.43
N PRO A 549 4.46 -63.36 -35.01
CA PRO A 549 3.49 -63.11 -36.08
C PRO A 549 3.84 -63.89 -37.34
N THR A 550 2.82 -64.33 -38.08
CA THR A 550 3.02 -64.84 -39.45
C THR A 550 3.42 -63.71 -40.40
N ILE A 551 3.87 -64.01 -41.61
CA ILE A 551 4.08 -63.01 -42.67
C ILE A 551 2.77 -62.24 -42.92
N ALA A 552 1.62 -62.91 -42.88
CA ALA A 552 0.33 -62.25 -43.05
C ALA A 552 0.01 -61.27 -41.91
N ASP A 553 0.21 -61.69 -40.65
CA ASP A 553 0.00 -60.80 -39.49
C ASP A 553 0.96 -59.60 -39.52
N ALA A 554 2.23 -59.83 -39.86
CA ALA A 554 3.25 -58.79 -39.94
C ALA A 554 2.99 -57.80 -41.10
N LYS A 555 2.51 -58.29 -42.25
CA LYS A 555 2.05 -57.43 -43.35
C LYS A 555 0.82 -56.62 -42.98
N GLY A 556 -0.16 -57.22 -42.28
CA GLY A 556 -1.32 -56.48 -41.77
C GLY A 556 -0.93 -55.37 -40.79
N LEU A 557 0.06 -55.62 -39.93
CA LEU A 557 0.63 -54.59 -39.05
C LEU A 557 1.37 -53.49 -39.83
N ALA A 558 2.10 -53.85 -40.89
CA ALA A 558 2.75 -52.88 -41.79
C ALA A 558 1.72 -52.03 -42.56
N GLU A 559 0.64 -52.64 -43.06
CA GLU A 559 -0.46 -51.92 -43.70
C GLU A 559 -1.13 -50.92 -42.75
N TYR A 560 -1.36 -51.33 -41.50
CA TYR A 560 -1.84 -50.43 -40.45
C TYR A 560 -0.86 -49.27 -40.21
N ASN A 561 0.45 -49.57 -40.16
CA ASN A 561 1.49 -48.54 -40.00
C ASN A 561 1.61 -47.58 -41.20
N LEU A 562 1.25 -48.02 -42.40
CA LEU A 562 1.24 -47.18 -43.60
C LEU A 562 -0.07 -46.37 -43.75
N SER A 563 -1.06 -46.66 -42.93
CA SER A 563 -2.34 -45.94 -42.91
C SER A 563 -2.23 -44.58 -42.18
N THR A 564 -3.34 -43.84 -42.13
CA THR A 564 -3.43 -42.59 -41.35
C THR A 564 -3.36 -42.80 -39.83
N GLU A 565 -3.48 -44.04 -39.36
CA GLU A 565 -3.45 -44.43 -37.94
C GLU A 565 -2.13 -45.12 -37.55
N ASP A 566 -1.00 -44.59 -38.03
CA ASP A 566 0.29 -45.26 -37.91
C ASP A 566 0.79 -45.48 -36.46
N LEU A 567 1.66 -46.48 -36.29
CA LEU A 567 2.08 -46.96 -34.97
C LEU A 567 2.93 -45.94 -34.20
N TYR A 568 3.63 -45.04 -34.91
CA TYR A 568 4.39 -43.97 -34.27
C TYR A 568 3.44 -42.87 -33.78
N LEU A 569 2.54 -42.41 -34.64
CA LEU A 569 1.67 -41.28 -34.36
C LEU A 569 0.74 -41.55 -33.18
N TYR A 570 0.12 -42.74 -33.13
CA TYR A 570 -0.89 -43.06 -32.12
C TYR A 570 -0.37 -43.85 -30.91
N TYR A 571 0.71 -44.61 -31.08
CA TYR A 571 1.24 -45.48 -30.05
C TYR A 571 2.71 -45.25 -29.72
N GLY A 572 3.36 -44.28 -30.38
CA GLY A 572 4.74 -43.90 -30.08
C GLY A 572 5.80 -44.92 -30.47
N TRP A 573 5.44 -45.99 -31.19
CA TRP A 573 6.40 -47.02 -31.60
C TRP A 573 7.51 -46.40 -32.46
N PRO A 574 8.78 -46.83 -32.35
CA PRO A 574 9.92 -46.25 -33.06
C PRO A 574 10.00 -46.59 -34.57
N VAL A 575 8.87 -46.59 -35.26
CA VAL A 575 8.70 -46.68 -36.73
C VAL A 575 8.79 -45.27 -37.36
N LYS A 576 9.14 -45.11 -38.66
CA LYS A 576 9.52 -43.84 -39.37
C LYS A 576 10.86 -43.20 -39.00
N ASN A 577 11.75 -42.70 -39.88
CA ASN A 577 11.85 -42.72 -41.34
C ASN A 577 13.35 -42.59 -41.69
N GLY A 578 13.92 -43.60 -42.34
CA GLY A 578 15.30 -43.60 -42.84
C GLY A 578 15.51 -44.81 -43.74
N ASN A 579 16.56 -44.81 -44.56
CA ASN A 579 16.80 -45.80 -45.62
C ASN A 579 17.02 -47.26 -45.14
N ASN A 580 16.91 -47.54 -43.85
CA ASN A 580 17.24 -48.84 -43.25
C ASN A 580 16.02 -49.68 -42.83
N GLY A 581 14.79 -49.16 -43.00
CA GLY A 581 13.54 -49.88 -42.69
C GLY A 581 13.35 -50.23 -41.21
N TYR A 582 12.13 -50.59 -40.82
CA TYR A 582 11.80 -51.09 -39.48
C TYR A 582 11.33 -52.54 -39.59
N LYS A 583 12.32 -53.45 -39.66
CA LYS A 583 12.09 -54.88 -39.89
C LYS A 583 11.78 -55.62 -38.59
N ILE A 584 10.72 -56.43 -38.64
CA ILE A 584 10.31 -57.31 -37.55
C ILE A 584 10.43 -58.78 -37.97
N TRP A 585 10.68 -59.65 -37.00
CA TRP A 585 10.71 -61.09 -37.23
C TRP A 585 9.32 -61.68 -37.46
N THR A 586 9.26 -62.73 -38.28
CA THR A 586 8.06 -63.56 -38.46
C THR A 586 8.33 -65.01 -38.06
N SER A 587 7.28 -65.82 -37.93
CA SER A 587 7.39 -67.25 -37.65
C SER A 587 7.80 -68.11 -38.86
N GLU A 588 7.82 -67.53 -40.07
CA GLU A 588 7.93 -68.26 -41.34
C GLU A 588 9.28 -68.05 -42.05
N THR A 589 9.47 -68.74 -43.18
CA THR A 589 10.65 -68.65 -44.05
C THR A 589 10.29 -68.08 -45.42
N THR A 590 11.29 -67.51 -46.11
CA THR A 590 11.22 -67.21 -47.54
C THR A 590 12.21 -68.09 -48.30
N SER A 591 11.90 -68.39 -49.57
CA SER A 591 12.78 -69.16 -50.44
C SER A 591 13.65 -68.21 -51.28
N LYS A 592 14.96 -68.43 -51.26
CA LYS A 592 15.92 -67.72 -52.12
C LYS A 592 16.80 -68.75 -52.83
N GLY A 593 16.41 -69.11 -54.06
CA GLY A 593 16.96 -70.29 -54.73
C GLY A 593 16.53 -71.57 -54.01
N SER A 594 17.48 -72.46 -53.71
CA SER A 594 17.23 -73.72 -52.99
C SER A 594 17.32 -73.60 -51.46
N LYS A 595 17.50 -72.38 -50.93
CA LYS A 595 17.72 -72.14 -49.49
C LYS A 595 16.48 -71.49 -48.88
N GLU A 596 16.09 -71.98 -47.71
CA GLU A 596 15.11 -71.31 -46.85
C GLU A 596 15.81 -70.35 -45.90
N ARG A 597 15.26 -69.15 -45.77
CA ARG A 597 15.79 -68.09 -44.89
C ARG A 597 14.67 -67.56 -44.02
N ARG A 598 15.00 -67.01 -42.84
CA ARG A 598 13.98 -66.49 -41.93
C ARG A 598 13.37 -65.21 -42.50
N ALA A 599 12.05 -65.19 -42.57
CA ALA A 599 11.30 -64.10 -43.16
C ALA A 599 11.20 -62.92 -42.19
N VAL A 600 11.38 -61.71 -42.73
CA VAL A 600 11.18 -60.45 -42.02
C VAL A 600 10.25 -59.57 -42.83
N VAL A 601 9.44 -58.77 -42.15
CA VAL A 601 8.59 -57.75 -42.80
C VAL A 601 9.06 -56.39 -42.33
N ASP A 602 9.28 -55.49 -43.28
CA ASP A 602 9.56 -54.08 -43.00
C ASP A 602 8.25 -53.32 -42.79
N LEU A 603 8.03 -52.82 -41.57
CA LEU A 603 6.83 -52.06 -41.22
C LEU A 603 6.77 -50.69 -41.90
N ASP A 604 7.90 -50.14 -42.36
CA ASP A 604 7.93 -48.83 -43.03
C ASP A 604 7.64 -48.92 -44.53
N THR A 605 7.75 -50.11 -45.14
CA THR A 605 7.59 -50.31 -46.60
C THR A 605 6.61 -51.42 -46.99
N ASN A 606 6.14 -52.21 -46.00
CA ASN A 606 5.37 -53.43 -46.21
C ASN A 606 6.06 -54.43 -47.16
N THR A 607 7.40 -54.42 -47.20
CA THR A 607 8.17 -55.34 -48.04
C THR A 607 8.56 -56.59 -47.26
N LEU A 608 8.52 -57.73 -47.95
CA LEU A 608 8.98 -59.01 -47.43
C LEU A 608 10.48 -59.17 -47.75
N GLY A 609 11.28 -59.45 -46.73
CA GLY A 609 12.71 -59.69 -46.85
C GLY A 609 13.16 -60.99 -46.19
N ASP A 610 14.48 -61.16 -46.11
CA ASP A 610 15.14 -62.28 -45.44
C ASP A 610 16.30 -61.79 -44.56
N ASN A 611 16.71 -62.59 -43.58
CA ASN A 611 17.81 -62.27 -42.66
C ASN A 611 19.23 -62.42 -43.25
N GLY A 612 19.35 -62.65 -44.56
CA GLY A 612 20.63 -62.80 -45.23
C GLY A 612 21.30 -64.17 -45.04
N SER A 613 20.79 -65.03 -44.16
CA SER A 613 21.40 -66.30 -43.77
C SER A 613 20.41 -67.47 -43.81
N ASP A 614 20.88 -68.65 -44.20
CA ASP A 614 20.20 -69.94 -44.11
C ASP A 614 20.34 -70.61 -42.73
N ASP A 615 21.15 -70.02 -41.85
CA ASP A 615 21.35 -70.47 -40.47
C ASP A 615 20.48 -69.63 -39.51
N PRO A 616 19.58 -70.25 -38.72
CA PRO A 616 18.69 -69.54 -37.81
C PRO A 616 19.41 -68.81 -36.67
N ASP A 617 20.67 -69.16 -36.39
CA ASP A 617 21.54 -68.55 -35.37
C ASP A 617 22.50 -67.49 -35.93
N LYS A 618 22.43 -67.23 -37.25
CA LYS A 618 23.23 -66.22 -37.95
C LYS A 618 22.35 -65.22 -38.70
N GLY A 619 22.98 -64.12 -39.15
CA GLY A 619 22.30 -63.02 -39.84
C GLY A 619 22.16 -61.77 -38.96
N GLU A 620 21.32 -60.84 -39.41
CA GLU A 620 21.10 -59.55 -38.76
C GLU A 620 20.17 -59.64 -37.54
N TYR A 621 20.21 -58.60 -36.70
CA TYR A 621 19.33 -58.44 -35.54
C TYR A 621 18.15 -57.56 -35.93
N PHE A 622 16.93 -58.06 -35.69
CA PHE A 622 15.69 -57.33 -35.97
C PHE A 622 14.82 -57.22 -34.73
N ILE A 623 13.80 -56.37 -34.81
CA ILE A 623 12.92 -56.05 -33.68
C ILE A 623 12.01 -57.25 -33.39
N PRO A 624 11.95 -57.73 -32.14
CA PRO A 624 10.99 -58.74 -31.72
C PRO A 624 9.63 -58.09 -31.46
N ILE A 625 8.62 -58.47 -32.25
CA ILE A 625 7.21 -58.14 -31.96
C ILE A 625 6.48 -59.46 -31.74
N CYS A 626 5.81 -59.60 -30.59
CA CYS A 626 5.02 -60.77 -30.27
C CYS A 626 3.52 -60.46 -30.44
N LEU A 627 2.80 -61.39 -31.06
CA LEU A 627 1.36 -61.38 -31.25
C LEU A 627 0.70 -62.12 -30.07
N LYS A 628 -0.22 -61.46 -29.38
CA LYS A 628 -0.90 -61.98 -28.19
C LYS A 628 -2.02 -62.96 -28.53
#